data_AF-A0A6D2KX90-F1
#
_entry.id   AF-A0A6D2KX90-F1
#
_cell.length_a   1.000
_cell.length_b   1.000
_cell.length_c   1.000
_cell.angle_alpha   90.00
_cell.angle_beta   90.00
_cell.angle_gamma   90.00
#
_symmetry.space_group_name_H-M   'P 1'
#
loop_
_entity.id
_entity.type
_entity.pdbx_description
1 polymer ?
#
loop_
_entity_poly.entity_id
_entity_poly.type
_entity_poly.pdbx_seq_one_letter_code
_entity_poly.pdbx_strand_id
1 'polypeptide(L)'
;MQNWNVGVSAQWEDIIALLLDENQEQMPLFILRYAFQATVYWLWRERNGRRHGEAPTPPSRMKQIDKQIRNRFSSIRTLGDRRYEHGLQTWFANL
;
A
#
# COMPACT_ATOMS: atom_id res chain seq x y z
N MET A 1 27.33 7.12 -4.24
CA MET A 1 25.88 6.98 -4.46
C MET A 1 25.48 5.66 -3.83
N GLN A 2 24.79 5.70 -2.68
CA GLN A 2 24.48 4.50 -1.90
C GLN A 2 23.40 3.67 -2.60
N ASN A 3 23.77 2.47 -3.01
CA ASN A 3 22.84 1.44 -3.48
C ASN A 3 22.04 0.95 -2.28
N TRP A 4 20.81 1.44 -2.10
CA TRP A 4 19.86 0.79 -1.21
C TRP A 4 19.35 -0.47 -1.90
N ASN A 5 19.92 -1.62 -1.52
CA ASN A 5 19.17 -2.88 -1.61
C ASN A 5 17.88 -2.64 -0.85
N VAL A 6 16.73 -2.65 -1.52
CA VAL A 6 15.40 -2.47 -0.90
C VAL A 6 15.13 -3.68 -0.01
N GLY A 7 15.77 -3.72 1.15
CA GLY A 7 15.52 -4.69 2.20
C GLY A 7 14.22 -4.31 2.89
N VAL A 8 13.28 -5.25 2.96
CA VAL A 8 12.08 -5.08 3.77
C VAL A 8 12.51 -4.87 5.23
N SER A 9 12.31 -3.67 5.77
CA SER A 9 12.51 -3.42 7.21
C SER A 9 11.21 -3.65 7.97
N ALA A 10 11.33 -4.33 9.11
CA ALA A 10 10.26 -4.50 10.08
C ALA A 10 10.34 -3.46 11.22
N GLN A 11 11.36 -2.59 11.23
CA GLN A 11 11.51 -1.55 12.24
C GLN A 11 10.60 -0.36 11.90
N TRP A 12 9.92 0.17 12.90
CA TRP A 12 8.94 1.23 12.70
C TRP A 12 9.60 2.52 12.21
N GLU A 13 10.76 2.84 12.76
CA GLU A 13 11.55 4.02 12.44
C GLU A 13 11.96 4.03 10.97
N ASP A 14 12.38 2.89 10.44
CA ASP A 14 12.77 2.73 9.03
C ASP A 14 11.55 2.89 8.10
N ILE A 15 10.41 2.28 8.47
CA ILE A 15 9.17 2.42 7.70
C ILE A 15 8.74 3.88 7.64
N ILE A 16 8.82 4.60 8.76
CA ILE A 16 8.48 6.03 8.82
C ILE A 16 9.47 6.86 8.00
N ALA A 17 10.77 6.58 8.09
CA ALA A 17 11.78 7.25 7.28
C ALA A 17 11.51 7.08 5.78
N LEU A 18 11.19 5.87 5.33
CA LEU A 18 10.83 5.58 3.94
C LEU A 18 9.54 6.28 3.51
N LEU A 19 8.52 6.35 4.37
CA LEU A 19 7.28 7.05 4.06
C LEU A 19 7.46 8.57 3.92
N LEU A 20 8.41 9.14 4.67
CA LEU A 20 8.69 10.57 4.70
C LEU A 20 9.74 11.02 3.67
N ASP A 21 10.47 10.09 3.04
CA ASP A 21 11.47 10.42 2.01
C ASP A 21 10.81 10.95 0.73
N GLU A 22 10.87 12.26 0.53
CA GLU A 22 10.33 12.94 -0.66
C GLU A 22 11.30 12.94 -1.85
N ASN A 23 12.52 12.43 -1.69
CA ASN A 23 13.49 12.33 -2.79
C ASN A 23 13.22 11.15 -3.73
N GLN A 24 12.23 10.32 -3.38
CA GLN A 24 11.81 9.14 -4.15
C GLN A 24 10.99 9.53 -5.38
N GLU A 25 11.00 8.69 -6.41
CA GLU A 25 10.11 8.84 -7.55
C GLU A 25 8.63 8.87 -7.09
N GLN A 26 7.84 9.77 -7.70
CA GLN A 26 6.45 10.03 -7.29
C GLN A 26 5.58 8.76 -7.27
N MET A 27 5.75 7.86 -8.24
CA MET A 27 4.92 6.66 -8.36
C MET A 27 5.26 5.60 -7.29
N PRO A 28 6.52 5.14 -7.11
CA PRO A 28 6.90 4.29 -5.99
C PRO A 28 6.49 4.86 -4.63
N LEU A 29 6.71 6.16 -4.40
CA LEU A 29 6.35 6.82 -3.15
C LEU A 29 4.83 6.81 -2.92
N PHE A 30 4.05 7.06 -3.97
CA PHE A 30 2.59 6.95 -3.90
C PHE A 30 2.14 5.52 -3.57
N ILE A 31 2.70 4.52 -4.25
CA ILE A 31 2.40 3.10 -4.00
C ILE A 31 2.71 2.75 -2.55
N LEU A 32 3.89 3.10 -2.06
CA LEU A 32 4.33 2.84 -0.69
C LEU A 32 3.37 3.44 0.33
N ARG A 33 3.10 4.75 0.21
CA ARG A 33 2.20 5.47 1.13
C ARG A 33 0.77 4.93 1.07
N TYR A 34 0.26 4.63 -0.11
CA TYR A 34 -1.10 4.12 -0.27
C TYR A 34 -1.24 2.67 0.23
N ALA A 35 -0.26 1.81 -0.02
CA ALA A 35 -0.24 0.44 0.49
C ALA A 35 -0.17 0.42 2.02
N PHE A 36 0.62 1.32 2.62
CA PHE A 36 0.67 1.52 4.06
C PHE A 36 -0.70 1.94 4.63
N GLN A 37 -1.34 2.96 4.04
CA GLN A 37 -2.67 3.41 4.44
C GLN A 37 -3.72 2.29 4.34
N ALA A 38 -3.74 1.54 3.23
CA ALA A 38 -4.65 0.42 3.05
C ALA A 38 -4.42 -0.66 4.12
N THR A 39 -3.16 -1.00 4.39
CA THR A 39 -2.81 -2.00 5.41
C THR A 39 -3.29 -1.58 6.80
N VAL A 40 -3.04 -0.33 7.21
CA VAL A 40 -3.51 0.22 8.48
C VAL A 40 -5.04 0.19 8.56
N TYR A 41 -5.73 0.59 7.49
CA TYR A 41 -7.19 0.57 7.43
C TYR A 41 -7.76 -0.84 7.62
N TRP A 42 -7.24 -1.84 6.91
CA TRP A 42 -7.73 -3.22 7.02
C TRP A 42 -7.43 -3.84 8.39
N LEU A 43 -6.27 -3.53 8.98
CA LEU A 43 -5.93 -3.97 10.32
C LEU A 43 -6.86 -3.35 11.36
N TRP A 44 -7.10 -2.04 11.26
CA TRP A 44 -8.05 -1.33 12.11
C TRP A 44 -9.44 -1.94 11.99
N ARG A 45 -9.93 -2.14 10.75
CA ARG A 45 -11.25 -2.71 10.49
C ARG A 45 -11.39 -4.12 11.06
N GLU A 46 -10.37 -4.97 10.92
CA GLU A 46 -10.37 -6.31 11.50
C GLU A 46 -10.44 -6.28 13.03
N ARG A 47 -9.58 -5.46 13.65
CA ARG A 47 -9.58 -5.30 15.12
C ARG A 47 -10.91 -4.75 15.63
N ASN A 48 -11.50 -3.81 14.89
CA ASN A 48 -12.78 -3.23 15.25
C ASN A 48 -13.93 -4.23 15.11
N GLY A 49 -13.97 -5.02 14.03
CA GLY A 49 -14.93 -6.10 13.86
C GLY A 49 -14.90 -7.07 15.04
N ARG A 50 -13.72 -7.55 15.41
CA ARG A 50 -13.56 -8.43 16.59
C ARG A 50 -14.04 -7.78 17.88
N ARG A 51 -13.74 -6.50 18.08
CA ARG A 51 -14.22 -5.74 19.25
C ARG A 51 -15.74 -5.68 19.33
N HIS A 52 -16.42 -5.68 18.19
CA HIS A 52 -17.88 -5.67 18.09
C HIS A 52 -18.50 -7.07 17.91
N GLY A 53 -17.73 -8.14 18.13
CA GLY A 53 -18.24 -9.52 18.12
C GLY A 53 -18.26 -10.19 16.74
N GLU A 54 -17.65 -9.60 15.71
CA GLU A 54 -17.44 -10.28 14.43
C GLU A 54 -16.42 -11.42 14.60
N ALA A 55 -16.64 -12.51 13.85
CA ALA A 55 -15.69 -13.62 13.81
C ALA A 55 -14.34 -13.19 13.21
N PRO A 56 -13.21 -13.77 13.66
CA PRO A 56 -11.90 -13.48 13.09
C PRO A 56 -11.88 -13.65 11.57
N THR A 57 -11.34 -12.67 10.87
CA THR A 57 -11.17 -12.73 9.43
C THR A 57 -10.11 -13.79 9.07
N PRO A 58 -10.39 -14.68 8.08
CA PRO A 58 -9.38 -15.63 7.61
C PRO A 58 -8.22 -14.90 6.89
N PRO A 59 -6.98 -15.42 6.95
CA PRO A 59 -5.82 -14.83 6.28
C PRO A 59 -6.03 -14.58 4.78
N SER A 60 -6.85 -15.40 4.12
CA SER A 60 -7.22 -15.22 2.71
C SER A 60 -7.86 -13.86 2.38
N ARG A 61 -8.45 -13.19 3.37
CA ARG A 61 -9.04 -11.85 3.21
C ARG A 61 -8.00 -10.73 3.22
N MET A 62 -6.73 -11.00 3.54
CA MET A 62 -5.65 -10.03 3.34
C MET A 62 -5.48 -9.65 1.86
N LYS A 63 -5.95 -10.49 0.92
CA LYS A 63 -6.05 -10.17 -0.52
C LYS A 63 -6.86 -8.89 -0.81
N GLN A 64 -7.68 -8.43 0.14
CA GLN A 64 -8.42 -7.19 -0.02
C GLN A 64 -7.52 -5.95 -0.06
N ILE A 65 -6.33 -5.99 0.54
CA ILE A 65 -5.34 -4.89 0.45
C ILE A 65 -4.87 -4.74 -1.00
N ASP A 66 -4.39 -5.83 -1.62
CA ASP A 66 -4.02 -5.86 -3.03
C ASP A 66 -5.17 -5.42 -3.94
N LYS A 67 -6.39 -5.93 -3.70
CA LYS A 67 -7.58 -5.50 -4.44
C LYS A 67 -7.86 -4.00 -4.30
N GLN A 68 -7.71 -3.44 -3.09
CA GLN A 68 -7.93 -2.01 -2.86
C GLN A 68 -6.92 -1.15 -3.61
N ILE A 69 -5.65 -1.55 -3.63
CA ILE A 69 -4.58 -0.86 -4.37
C ILE A 69 -4.87 -0.88 -5.88
N ARG A 70 -5.23 -2.05 -6.44
CA ARG A 70 -5.62 -2.18 -7.86
C ARG A 70 -6.86 -1.36 -8.22
N ASN A 71 -7.86 -1.36 -7.34
CA ASN A 71 -9.07 -0.57 -7.52
C ASN A 71 -8.76 0.94 -7.50
N ARG A 72 -7.83 1.37 -6.64
CA ARG A 72 -7.40 2.77 -6.59
C ARG A 72 -6.77 3.20 -7.91
N PHE A 73 -5.83 2.44 -8.45
CA PHE A 73 -5.23 2.77 -9.74
C PHE A 73 -6.24 2.72 -10.89
N SER A 74 -7.14 1.73 -10.89
CA SER A 74 -8.23 1.67 -11.86
C SER A 74 -9.11 2.93 -11.81
N SER A 75 -9.47 3.38 -10.61
CA SER A 75 -10.26 4.59 -10.40
C SER A 75 -9.51 5.86 -10.83
N ILE A 76 -8.24 6.01 -10.48
CA ILE A 76 -7.41 7.17 -10.89
C ILE A 76 -7.33 7.25 -12.41
N ARG A 77 -7.13 6.10 -13.08
CA ARG A 77 -7.13 6.03 -14.55
C ARG A 77 -8.48 6.44 -15.15
N THR A 78 -9.59 5.96 -14.59
CA THR A 78 -10.94 6.36 -15.03
C THR A 78 -11.19 7.86 -14.86
N LEU A 79 -10.58 8.50 -13.85
CA LEU A 79 -10.65 9.95 -13.63
C LEU A 79 -9.75 10.76 -14.59
N GLY A 80 -8.97 10.10 -15.45
CA GLY A 80 -8.14 10.75 -16.47
C GLY A 80 -6.82 11.32 -15.96
N ASP A 81 -6.40 11.01 -14.73
CA ASP A 81 -5.13 11.47 -14.19
C ASP A 81 -3.95 10.64 -14.74
N ARG A 82 -3.30 11.18 -15.77
CA ARG A 82 -2.19 10.52 -16.47
C ARG A 82 -0.92 10.38 -15.63
N ARG A 83 -0.79 11.10 -14.51
CA ARG A 83 0.38 10.98 -13.62
C ARG A 83 0.54 9.56 -13.07
N TYR A 84 -0.57 8.83 -12.97
CA TYR A 84 -0.61 7.47 -12.43
C TYR A 84 -0.95 6.40 -13.47
N GLU A 85 -0.82 6.72 -14.76
CA GLU A 85 -1.23 5.85 -15.87
C GLU A 85 -0.57 4.46 -15.81
N HIS A 86 0.70 4.43 -15.43
CA HIS A 86 1.48 3.20 -15.28
C HIS A 86 1.38 2.55 -13.89
N GLY A 87 0.62 3.11 -12.94
CA GLY A 87 0.67 2.70 -11.54
C GLY A 87 0.22 1.26 -11.30
N LEU A 88 -0.74 0.77 -12.09
CA LEU A 88 -1.14 -0.63 -12.05
C LEU A 88 -0.02 -1.57 -12.54
N GLN A 89 0.73 -1.16 -13.57
CA GLN A 89 1.87 -1.91 -14.12
C GLN A 89 3.03 -1.92 -13.13
N THR A 90 3.34 -0.77 -12.52
CA THR A 90 4.33 -0.64 -11.46
C THR A 90 3.97 -1.52 -10.25
N TRP A 91 2.70 -1.58 -9.86
CA TRP A 91 2.25 -2.49 -8.79
C TRP A 91 2.48 -3.96 -9.15
N PHE A 92 2.16 -4.38 -10.38
CA PHE A 92 2.40 -5.74 -10.83
C PHE A 92 3.88 -6.11 -10.97
N ALA A 93 4.73 -5.16 -11.32
CA ALA A 93 6.17 -5.39 -11.49
C ALA A 93 6.92 -5.57 -10.16
N ASN A 94 6.33 -5.11 -9.05
CA ASN A 94 6.91 -5.19 -7.70
C ASN A 94 6.20 -6.23 -6.81
N LEU A 95 5.46 -7.17 -7.41
CA LEU A 95 4.83 -8.33 -6.75
C LEU A 95 5.72 -9.56 -6.79
#